data_AF-A0A1M6ML22-F1
#
_entry.id   AF-A0A1M6ML22-F1
#
_cell.length_a   1.000
_cell.length_b   1.000
_cell.length_c   1.000
_cell.angle_alpha   90.00
_cell.angle_beta   90.00
_cell.angle_gamma   90.00
#
_symmetry.space_group_name_H-M   'P 1'
#
loop_
_entity.id
_entity.type
_entity.pdbx_description
1 polymer ?
#
loop_
_entity_poly.entity_id
_entity_poly.type
_entity_poly.pdbx_seq_one_letter_code
_entity_poly.pdbx_strand_id
1 'polypeptide(L)' 'MALVGQNKITIDEFYKLRQKSDALLEFIDGLVYMSPSPSTKH' A
#
# COMPACT_ATOMS: atom_id res chain seq x y z
N MET A 1 15.13 -8.86 -2.97
CA MET A 1 14.85 -7.54 -2.36
C MET A 1 14.69 -7.73 -0.85
N ALA A 2 15.44 -6.99 -0.03
CA ALA A 2 15.26 -7.02 1.43
C ALA A 2 14.07 -6.13 1.81
N LEU A 3 13.03 -6.73 2.40
CA LEU A 3 11.91 -5.98 2.98
C LEU A 3 12.42 -5.39 4.30
N VAL A 4 12.96 -4.17 4.23
CA VAL A 4 13.46 -3.43 5.39
C VAL A 4 12.31 -3.26 6.38
N GLY A 5 12.42 -3.93 7.53
CA GLY A 5 11.65 -3.73 8.76
C GLY A 5 10.13 -3.64 8.57
N GLN A 6 9.39 -4.68 8.96
CA GLN A 6 7.93 -4.63 9.09
C GLN A 6 7.50 -3.60 10.16
N ASN A 7 7.61 -2.31 9.87
CA ASN A 7 6.85 -1.29 10.56
C ASN A 7 5.41 -1.49 10.10
N LYS A 8 4.68 -2.28 10.90
CA LYS A 8 3.22 -2.39 10.75
C LYS A 8 2.66 -0.99 10.90
N ILE A 9 2.06 -0.49 9.82
CA ILE A 9 1.44 0.82 9.84
C ILE A 9 0.03 0.70 10.41
N THR A 10 -0.40 1.73 11.13
CA THR A 10 -1.76 1.81 11.66
C THR A 10 -2.76 2.17 10.58
N ILE A 11 -4.04 1.88 10.81
CA ILE A 11 -5.11 2.24 9.87
C ILE A 11 -5.20 3.77 9.66
N ASP A 12 -4.92 4.56 10.70
CA ASP A 12 -4.89 6.03 10.61
C ASP A 12 -3.75 6.54 9.71
N GLU A 13 -2.57 5.92 9.81
CA GLU A 13 -1.43 6.22 8.94
C GLU A 13 -1.73 5.82 7.49
N PHE A 14 -2.39 4.68 7.28
CA PHE A 14 -2.86 4.27 5.97
C PHE A 14 -3.79 5.32 5.35
N TYR A 15 -4.79 5.83 6.09
CA TYR A 15 -5.69 6.86 5.55
C TYR A 15 -4.96 8.15 5.16
N LYS A 16 -3.97 8.58 5.97
CA LYS A 16 -3.13 9.74 5.64
C LYS A 16 -2.28 9.50 4.38
N LEU A 17 -1.74 8.29 4.22
CA LEU A 17 -0.98 7.90 3.03
C LEU A 17 -1.86 7.86 1.78
N ARG A 18 -3.05 7.25 1.89
CA ARG A 18 -4.04 7.17 0.82
C ARG A 18 -4.50 8.54 0.33
N GLN A 19 -4.66 9.52 1.22
CA GLN A 19 -5.02 10.90 0.83
C GLN A 19 -3.92 11.63 0.05
N LYS A 20 -2.64 11.24 0.23
CA LYS A 20 -1.49 11.89 -0.40
C LYS A 20 -1.05 11.22 -1.70
N SER A 21 -1.67 10.12 -2.09
CA SER A 21 -1.26 9.30 -3.22
C SER A 21 -2.43 9.09 -4.16
N ASP A 22 -2.20 9.32 -5.45
CA ASP A 22 -3.16 8.99 -6.52
C ASP A 22 -3.12 7.51 -6.92
N ALA A 23 -2.22 6.71 -6.31
CA ALA A 23 -2.10 5.29 -6.59
C ALA A 23 -3.15 4.46 -5.85
N LEU A 24 -3.51 3.31 -6.41
CA LEU A 24 -4.41 2.37 -5.77
C LEU A 24 -3.66 1.61 -4.66
N LEU A 25 -3.86 2.03 -3.41
CA LEU A 25 -3.25 1.44 -2.22
C LEU A 25 -4.23 0.51 -1.49
N GLU A 26 -3.72 -0.66 -1.09
CA GLU A 26 -4.42 -1.70 -0.34
C GLU A 26 -3.78 -1.89 1.03
N PHE A 27 -4.60 -1.99 2.07
CA PHE A 27 -4.15 -2.24 3.44
C PHE A 27 -4.55 -3.65 3.87
N ILE A 28 -3.55 -4.49 4.15
CA ILE A 28 -3.75 -5.90 4.51
C ILE A 28 -2.83 -6.23 5.69
N ASP A 29 -3.39 -6.62 6.83
CA ASP A 29 -2.66 -7.05 8.03
C ASP A 29 -1.57 -6.09 8.55
N GLY A 30 -1.79 -4.78 8.41
CA GLY A 30 -0.81 -3.76 8.81
C GLY A 30 0.26 -3.46 7.76
N LEU A 31 0.12 -4.00 6.55
CA LEU A 31 0.98 -3.76 5.40
C LEU A 31 0.22 -2.96 4.34
N VAL A 32 0.95 -2.12 3.60
CA VAL A 32 0.41 -1.40 2.44
C VAL A 32 1.00 -1.99 1.17
N TYR A 33 0.10 -2.36 0.26
CA TYR A 33 0.44 -2.80 -1.08
C TYR A 33 -0.03 -1.76 -2.09
N MET A 34 0.71 -1.61 -3.19
CA MET A 34 0.27 -0.83 -4.34
C MET A 34 -0.21 -1.82 -5.40
N SER A 35 -1.47 -1.69 -5.81
CA SER A 35 -1.94 -2.47 -6.96
C SER A 35 -1.29 -1.90 -8.22
N PRO A 36 -0.59 -2.73 -9.01
CA PRO A 36 -0.14 -2.27 -10.32
C PRO A 36 -1.35 -1.93 -11.19
N SER A 37 -1.18 -0.98 -12.11
CA SER A 37 -2.20 -0.71 -13.11
C SER A 37 -2.53 -2.00 -13.87
N PRO A 38 -3.81 -2.30 -14.10
CA PRO A 38 -4.19 -3.50 -14.83
C PRO A 38 -3.56 -3.45 -16.22
N SER A 39 -2.66 -4.39 -16.49
CA SER A 39 -2.18 -4.64 -17.85
C SER A 39 -3.33 -5.19 -18.68
N THR A 40 -3.43 -4.81 -19.94
CA THR A 40 -4.43 -5.37 -20.87
C THR A 40 -4.28 -6.88 -21.07
N LYS A 41 -3.12 -7.42 -20.71
CA LYS A 41 -2.91 -8.85 -20.45
C LYS A 41 -2.97 -9.07 -18.94
N HIS A 42 -4.14 -9.45 -18.45
CA HIS A 42 -4.32 -9.97 -17.10
C HIS A 42 -4.23 -11.50 -17.09
#